data_AF-A0A4R2FFF3-F1
#
_entry.id   AF-A0A4R2FFF3-F1
#
_cell.length_a   1.000
_cell.length_b   1.000
_cell.length_c   1.000
_cell.angle_alpha   90.00
_cell.angle_beta   90.00
_cell.angle_gamma   90.00
#
_symmetry.space_group_name_H-M   'P 1'
#
loop_
_entity.id
_entity.type
_entity.pdbx_description
1 polymer ?
#
loop_
_entity_poly.entity_id
_entity_poly.type
_entity_poly.pdbx_seq_one_letter_code
_entity_poly.pdbx_strand_id
1 'polypeptide(L)'
;MILGGLLASALFWADVGPKQALVCPPAAINQCLSWLPLAVRQQLPSDSTRYSDALALRAAMAIPVSDSRVAGIVLWAPQQLADSQSALWNGRVYQLPLQQQPLLTLWHELGHLEIHRLQGTVLPAQLTPLEHEWLADCYMVWRSVRNSGNLVLAWQQYDRRNLGVISDINNLSHWSSLYLLPILTRYSAVQIAAFPSYADFVSDFFPNLQRYDKDAIAEFSSLLQRVFGAGSVLPLPDYMFWRRPALGAVLKPTLVRLMGATAAEHWLQQQRMWPQSSSTVQVTESALNRS
;
A
#
# COMPACT_ATOMS: atom_id res chain seq x y z
N MET A 1 19.51 15.44 2.24
CA MET A 1 18.81 15.89 1.02
C MET A 1 19.67 15.85 -0.27
N ILE A 2 20.85 15.21 -0.29
CA ILE A 2 21.70 15.16 -1.51
C ILE A 2 21.59 13.82 -2.27
N LEU A 3 21.20 12.72 -1.62
CA LEU A 3 21.00 11.42 -2.32
C LEU A 3 19.71 11.35 -3.16
N GLY A 4 18.70 12.18 -2.88
CA GLY A 4 17.41 12.13 -3.59
C GLY A 4 17.45 12.66 -5.03
N GLY A 5 18.27 13.68 -5.30
CA GLY A 5 18.40 14.29 -6.62
C GLY A 5 19.21 13.45 -7.62
N LEU A 6 20.18 12.66 -7.13
CA LEU A 6 21.04 11.83 -7.99
C LEU A 6 20.33 10.59 -8.54
N LEU A 7 19.31 10.08 -7.86
CA LEU A 7 18.54 8.91 -8.31
C LEU A 7 17.51 9.23 -9.41
N ALA A 8 17.25 10.51 -9.70
CA ALA A 8 16.16 10.92 -10.58
C ALA A 8 16.50 10.82 -12.08
N SER A 9 17.80 10.75 -12.41
CA SER A 9 18.31 10.64 -13.79
C SER A 9 19.34 9.53 -13.95
N ALA A 10 19.61 8.77 -12.88
CA ALA A 10 20.60 7.71 -12.90
C ALA A 10 19.99 6.41 -13.41
N LEU A 11 20.71 5.76 -14.31
CA LEU A 11 20.51 4.39 -14.73
C LEU A 11 21.36 3.51 -13.81
N PHE A 12 20.74 2.53 -13.15
CA PHE A 12 21.45 1.67 -12.19
C PHE A 12 20.79 0.29 -12.04
N TRP A 13 21.58 -0.68 -11.58
CA TRP A 13 21.09 -2.00 -11.20
C TRP A 13 20.63 -2.00 -9.74
N ALA A 14 19.48 -2.61 -9.48
CA ALA A 14 18.93 -2.80 -8.15
C ALA A 14 18.65 -4.29 -7.89
N ASP A 15 18.90 -4.75 -6.68
CA ASP A 15 18.69 -6.14 -6.31
C ASP A 15 17.18 -6.46 -6.15
N VAL A 16 16.80 -7.63 -6.66
CA VAL A 16 15.45 -8.22 -6.59
C VAL A 16 15.62 -9.70 -6.23
N GLY A 17 15.64 -9.98 -4.93
CA GLY A 17 15.97 -11.31 -4.42
C GLY A 17 17.36 -11.76 -4.91
N PRO A 18 17.48 -12.91 -5.60
CA PRO A 18 18.74 -13.38 -6.19
C PRO A 18 19.04 -12.79 -7.58
N LYS A 19 18.14 -11.98 -8.15
CA LYS A 19 18.25 -11.37 -9.47
C LYS A 19 18.48 -9.86 -9.34
N GLN A 20 18.69 -9.20 -10.47
CA GLN A 20 18.79 -7.74 -10.54
C GLN A 20 17.78 -7.16 -11.54
N ALA A 21 17.33 -5.94 -11.28
CA ALA A 21 16.51 -5.16 -12.18
C ALA A 21 17.28 -3.92 -12.63
N LEU A 22 17.14 -3.54 -13.90
CA LEU A 22 17.69 -2.29 -14.40
C LEU A 22 16.68 -1.17 -14.21
N VAL A 23 17.03 -0.17 -13.41
CA VAL A 23 16.21 1.03 -13.18
C VAL A 23 16.56 2.07 -14.22
N CYS A 24 15.55 2.52 -14.96
CA CYS A 24 15.69 3.23 -16.21
C CYS A 24 14.89 4.53 -16.22
N PRO A 25 15.55 5.69 -16.27
CA PRO A 25 14.89 6.93 -16.64
C PRO A 25 14.30 6.80 -18.05
N PRO A 26 13.06 7.26 -18.31
CA PRO A 26 12.44 7.17 -19.64
C PRO A 26 13.30 7.78 -20.75
N ALA A 27 13.94 8.92 -20.47
CA ALA A 27 14.83 9.60 -21.41
C ALA A 27 16.08 8.79 -21.79
N ALA A 28 16.46 7.80 -20.97
CA ALA A 28 17.63 6.96 -21.16
C ALA A 28 17.28 5.52 -21.59
N ILE A 29 16.04 5.25 -22.02
CA ILE A 29 15.57 3.89 -22.27
C ILE A 29 16.42 3.14 -23.30
N ASN A 30 16.85 3.80 -24.38
CA ASN A 30 17.70 3.18 -25.40
C ASN A 30 19.07 2.77 -24.83
N GLN A 31 19.63 3.59 -23.94
CA GLN A 31 20.87 3.26 -23.23
C GLN A 31 20.63 2.08 -22.26
N CYS A 32 19.52 2.07 -21.53
CA CYS A 32 19.12 0.96 -20.68
C CYS A 32 19.05 -0.36 -21.45
N LEU A 33 18.35 -0.37 -22.58
CA LEU A 33 18.20 -1.57 -23.38
C LEU A 33 19.55 -2.09 -23.88
N SER A 34 20.52 -1.21 -24.16
CA SER A 34 21.85 -1.62 -24.62
C SER A 34 22.66 -2.37 -23.55
N TRP A 35 22.37 -2.16 -22.26
CA TRP A 35 23.02 -2.86 -21.14
C TRP A 35 22.44 -4.24 -20.87
N LEU A 36 21.26 -4.54 -21.42
CA LEU A 36 20.61 -5.84 -21.23
C LEU A 36 21.18 -6.88 -22.19
N PRO A 37 21.32 -8.15 -21.74
CA PRO A 37 21.60 -9.28 -22.62
C PRO A 37 20.60 -9.35 -23.78
N LEU A 38 21.03 -9.83 -24.94
CA LEU A 38 20.17 -9.90 -26.13
C LEU A 38 18.87 -10.70 -25.88
N ALA A 39 18.97 -11.83 -25.17
CA ALA A 39 17.82 -12.67 -24.84
C ALA A 39 16.78 -11.96 -23.93
N VAL A 40 17.23 -11.05 -23.07
CA VAL A 40 16.34 -10.21 -22.25
C VAL A 40 15.71 -9.12 -23.12
N ARG A 41 16.53 -8.44 -23.93
CA ARG A 41 16.06 -7.35 -24.79
C ARG A 41 14.98 -7.77 -25.78
N GLN A 42 15.04 -9.02 -26.28
CA GLN A 42 14.04 -9.59 -27.19
C GLN A 42 12.66 -9.77 -26.55
N GLN A 43 12.55 -9.79 -25.21
CA GLN A 43 11.28 -9.89 -24.49
C GLN A 43 10.62 -8.52 -24.26
N LEU A 44 11.37 -7.44 -24.48
CA LEU A 44 10.94 -6.08 -24.21
C LEU A 44 10.49 -5.36 -25.50
N PRO A 45 9.66 -4.31 -25.41
CA PRO A 45 9.28 -3.52 -26.58
C PRO A 45 10.50 -3.03 -27.37
N SER A 46 10.50 -3.24 -28.68
CA SER A 46 11.57 -2.77 -29.57
C SER A 46 11.48 -1.27 -29.85
N ASP A 47 10.28 -0.70 -29.76
CA ASP A 47 10.00 0.73 -29.95
C ASP A 47 10.06 1.46 -28.59
N SER A 48 10.89 2.48 -28.50
CA SER A 48 11.04 3.30 -27.30
C SER A 48 9.77 4.04 -26.90
N THR A 49 8.88 4.36 -27.86
CA THR A 49 7.61 5.06 -27.59
C THR A 49 6.65 4.22 -26.74
N ARG A 50 6.70 2.89 -26.87
CA ARG A 50 5.87 1.97 -26.09
C ARG A 50 6.18 2.04 -24.59
N TYR A 51 7.39 2.44 -24.20
CA TYR A 51 7.73 2.62 -22.78
C TYR A 51 7.16 3.92 -22.22
N SER A 52 7.20 5.02 -22.98
CA SER A 52 6.54 6.26 -22.56
C SER A 52 5.02 6.09 -22.50
N ASP A 53 4.42 5.37 -23.44
CA ASP A 53 2.99 5.10 -23.45
C ASP A 53 2.57 4.21 -22.28
N ALA A 54 3.38 3.19 -21.96
CA ALA A 54 3.12 2.30 -20.83
C ALA A 54 3.27 3.03 -19.49
N LEU A 55 4.26 3.91 -19.35
CA LEU A 55 4.44 4.74 -18.15
C LEU A 55 3.34 5.78 -18.02
N ALA A 56 2.90 6.39 -19.12
CA ALA A 56 1.90 7.45 -19.17
C ALA A 56 2.19 8.57 -18.13
N LEU A 57 1.26 8.79 -17.20
CA LEU A 57 1.37 9.77 -16.09
C LEU A 57 1.86 9.14 -14.78
N ARG A 58 2.38 7.91 -14.82
CA ARG A 58 2.88 7.23 -13.63
C ARG A 58 4.33 7.62 -13.40
N ALA A 59 4.70 7.71 -12.13
CA ALA A 59 6.08 7.97 -11.74
C ALA A 59 7.00 6.74 -11.88
N ALA A 60 6.45 5.53 -11.96
CA ALA A 60 7.23 4.32 -12.14
C ALA A 60 6.39 3.17 -12.73
N MET A 61 7.08 2.18 -13.30
CA MET A 61 6.46 0.94 -13.78
C MET A 61 7.49 -0.19 -13.88
N ALA A 62 7.17 -1.35 -13.31
CA ALA A 62 7.92 -2.59 -13.49
C ALA A 62 7.52 -3.34 -14.78
N ILE A 63 8.51 -3.84 -15.52
CA ILE A 63 8.32 -4.75 -16.66
C ILE A 63 9.16 -6.01 -16.42
N PRO A 64 8.52 -7.14 -16.03
CA PRO A 64 9.22 -8.38 -15.74
C PRO A 64 9.75 -9.05 -17.01
N VAL A 65 10.81 -9.85 -16.85
CA VAL A 65 11.39 -10.68 -17.92
C VAL A 65 11.71 -12.07 -17.38
N SER A 66 11.73 -13.05 -18.29
CA SER A 66 12.15 -14.42 -18.01
C SER A 66 13.66 -14.56 -18.30
N ASP A 67 14.48 -14.44 -17.26
CA ASP A 67 15.93 -14.65 -17.30
C ASP A 67 16.45 -15.18 -15.96
N SER A 68 17.61 -15.85 -15.93
CA SER A 68 18.17 -16.42 -14.70
C SER A 68 18.80 -15.37 -13.77
N ARG A 69 19.23 -14.22 -14.30
CA ARG A 69 19.93 -13.16 -13.56
C ARG A 69 19.19 -11.83 -13.56
N VAL A 70 18.40 -11.55 -14.60
CA VAL A 70 17.63 -10.31 -14.74
C VAL A 70 16.16 -10.55 -14.36
N ALA A 71 15.65 -9.78 -13.40
CA ALA A 71 14.25 -9.85 -12.98
C ALA A 71 13.34 -9.02 -13.91
N GLY A 72 13.87 -7.94 -14.48
CA GLY A 72 13.14 -7.05 -15.35
C GLY A 72 13.78 -5.67 -15.43
N ILE A 73 13.01 -4.71 -15.91
CA ILE A 73 13.34 -3.29 -15.86
C ILE A 73 12.31 -2.53 -15.04
N VAL A 74 12.71 -1.41 -14.44
CA VAL A 74 11.79 -0.45 -13.81
C VAL A 74 11.94 0.87 -14.54
N LEU A 75 10.88 1.32 -15.22
CA LEU A 75 10.79 2.69 -15.73
C LEU A 75 10.65 3.64 -14.54
N TRP A 76 11.46 4.70 -14.51
CA TRP A 76 11.67 5.51 -13.32
C TRP A 76 11.61 7.02 -13.61
N ALA A 77 10.51 7.66 -13.23
CA ALA A 77 10.23 9.09 -13.42
C ALA A 77 9.78 9.75 -12.10
N PRO A 78 10.64 9.79 -11.06
CA PRO A 78 10.26 10.24 -9.72
C PRO A 78 9.86 11.71 -9.64
N GLN A 79 10.18 12.52 -10.64
CA GLN A 79 9.79 13.93 -10.71
C GLN A 79 8.27 14.12 -10.75
N GLN A 80 7.51 13.07 -11.08
CA GLN A 80 6.04 13.07 -11.08
C GLN A 80 5.42 12.74 -9.71
N LEU A 81 6.24 12.39 -8.71
CA LEU A 81 5.74 12.03 -7.37
C LEU A 81 5.36 13.26 -6.57
N ALA A 82 4.22 13.17 -5.88
CA ALA A 82 3.82 14.16 -4.90
C ALA A 82 4.55 13.95 -3.56
N ASP A 83 4.91 15.05 -2.89
CA ASP A 83 5.51 15.05 -1.55
C ASP A 83 4.46 14.96 -0.43
N SER A 84 3.17 14.97 -0.79
CA SER A 84 2.07 14.80 0.16
C SER A 84 0.86 14.18 -0.53
N GLN A 85 -0.01 13.58 0.27
CA GLN A 85 -1.33 13.15 -0.15
C GLN A 85 -2.39 13.79 0.73
N SER A 86 -3.55 14.13 0.16
CA SER A 86 -4.64 14.71 0.92
C SER A 86 -5.98 14.09 0.53
N ALA A 87 -6.95 14.21 1.43
CA ALA A 87 -8.34 13.94 1.13
C ALA A 87 -9.23 14.99 1.80
N LEU A 88 -10.32 15.34 1.12
CA LEU A 88 -11.36 16.23 1.63
C LEU A 88 -12.54 15.37 2.09
N TRP A 89 -12.88 15.41 3.37
CA TRP A 89 -14.14 14.84 3.85
C TRP A 89 -14.68 15.65 5.02
N ASN A 90 -16.01 15.68 5.16
CA ASN A 90 -16.70 16.46 6.19
C ASN A 90 -16.26 17.96 6.23
N GLY A 91 -16.03 18.56 5.06
CA GLY A 91 -15.62 19.95 4.93
C GLY A 91 -14.21 20.27 5.43
N ARG A 92 -13.36 19.27 5.70
CA ARG A 92 -11.98 19.45 6.15
C ARG A 92 -11.00 18.72 5.23
N VAL A 93 -9.89 19.38 4.92
CA VAL A 93 -8.77 18.79 4.22
C VAL A 93 -7.83 18.17 5.24
N TYR A 94 -7.58 16.87 5.10
CA TYR A 94 -6.57 16.16 5.86
C TYR A 94 -5.39 15.84 4.96
N GLN A 95 -4.18 16.16 5.40
CA GLN A 95 -2.96 16.02 4.61
C GLN A 95 -1.96 15.11 5.32
N LEU A 96 -1.34 14.24 4.55
CA LEU A 96 -0.25 13.36 4.95
C LEU A 96 1.01 13.76 4.18
N PRO A 97 2.01 14.36 4.84
CA PRO A 97 3.34 14.51 4.26
C PRO A 97 3.98 13.14 3.99
N LEU A 98 4.61 12.98 2.82
CA LEU A 98 5.22 11.73 2.39
C LEU A 98 6.75 11.84 2.43
N GLN A 99 7.36 11.06 3.31
CA GLN A 99 8.81 10.95 3.43
C GLN A 99 9.34 9.86 2.51
N GLN A 100 10.45 10.14 1.81
CA GLN A 100 11.16 9.16 0.99
C GLN A 100 10.26 8.48 -0.07
N GLN A 101 9.24 9.19 -0.56
CA GLN A 101 8.27 8.65 -1.51
C GLN A 101 8.91 8.07 -2.79
N PRO A 102 9.99 8.64 -3.35
CA PRO A 102 10.72 8.00 -4.43
C PRO A 102 11.24 6.60 -4.06
N LEU A 103 11.87 6.44 -2.89
CA LEU A 103 12.39 5.13 -2.49
C LEU A 103 11.27 4.10 -2.28
N LEU A 104 10.15 4.50 -1.65
CA LEU A 104 9.01 3.61 -1.46
C LEU A 104 8.38 3.18 -2.78
N THR A 105 8.27 4.11 -3.73
CA THR A 105 7.74 3.81 -5.07
C THR A 105 8.68 2.85 -5.81
N LEU A 106 9.99 3.11 -5.78
CA LEU A 106 10.97 2.20 -6.39
C LEU A 106 10.91 0.80 -5.77
N TRP A 107 10.88 0.69 -4.44
CA TRP A 107 10.78 -0.61 -3.78
C TRP A 107 9.47 -1.33 -4.09
N HIS A 108 8.36 -0.61 -4.23
CA HIS A 108 7.09 -1.21 -4.69
C HIS A 108 7.23 -1.83 -6.09
N GLU A 109 7.82 -1.10 -7.05
CA GLU A 109 8.05 -1.64 -8.40
C GLU A 109 9.00 -2.84 -8.42
N LEU A 110 10.08 -2.80 -7.63
CA LEU A 110 10.95 -3.96 -7.44
C LEU A 110 10.20 -5.14 -6.81
N GLY A 111 9.21 -4.84 -5.96
CA GLY A 111 8.30 -5.83 -5.39
C GLY A 111 7.50 -6.57 -6.45
N HIS A 112 6.97 -5.89 -7.46
CA HIS A 112 6.29 -6.56 -8.59
C HIS A 112 7.20 -7.56 -9.30
N LEU A 113 8.47 -7.21 -9.50
CA LEU A 113 9.45 -8.12 -10.13
C LEU A 113 9.75 -9.33 -9.25
N GLU A 114 9.89 -9.13 -7.93
CA GLU A 114 10.12 -10.25 -7.00
C GLU A 114 8.90 -11.16 -6.90
N ILE A 115 7.69 -10.59 -6.88
CA ILE A 115 6.43 -11.36 -6.87
C ILE A 115 6.34 -12.24 -8.10
N HIS A 116 6.63 -11.68 -9.29
CA HIS A 116 6.64 -12.44 -10.53
C HIS A 116 7.60 -13.64 -10.46
N ARG A 117 8.78 -13.47 -9.85
CA ARG A 117 9.74 -14.55 -9.64
C ARG A 117 9.24 -15.64 -8.68
N LEU A 118 8.42 -15.27 -7.68
CA LEU A 118 7.91 -16.17 -6.65
C LEU A 118 6.63 -16.91 -7.07
N GLN A 119 5.94 -16.49 -8.13
CA GLN A 119 4.75 -17.18 -8.63
C GLN A 119 5.06 -18.61 -9.09
N GLY A 120 4.19 -19.55 -8.71
CA GLY A 120 4.33 -20.97 -9.01
C GLY A 120 5.33 -21.72 -8.13
N THR A 121 5.98 -21.04 -7.17
CA THR A 121 6.89 -21.65 -6.20
C THR A 121 6.44 -21.37 -4.78
N VAL A 122 6.65 -20.13 -4.31
CA VAL A 122 6.25 -19.67 -2.97
C VAL A 122 4.84 -19.07 -3.00
N LEU A 123 4.51 -18.37 -4.09
CA LEU A 123 3.20 -17.78 -4.32
C LEU A 123 2.40 -18.62 -5.32
N PRO A 124 1.06 -18.50 -5.31
CA PRO A 124 0.21 -19.08 -6.34
C PRO A 124 0.69 -18.73 -7.76
N ALA A 125 0.52 -19.65 -8.71
CA ALA A 125 0.91 -19.45 -10.10
C ALA A 125 0.17 -18.28 -10.76
N GLN A 126 -1.04 -17.96 -10.28
CA GLN A 126 -1.84 -16.82 -10.73
C GLN A 126 -2.26 -16.00 -9.51
N LEU A 127 -2.11 -14.69 -9.62
CA LEU A 127 -2.52 -13.70 -8.63
C LEU A 127 -3.51 -12.75 -9.30
N THR A 128 -4.47 -12.28 -8.53
CA THR A 128 -5.34 -11.18 -8.96
C THR A 128 -4.57 -9.86 -9.04
N PRO A 129 -5.05 -8.86 -9.79
CA PRO A 129 -4.42 -7.54 -9.81
C PRO A 129 -4.25 -6.93 -8.41
N LEU A 130 -5.27 -7.05 -7.55
CA LEU A 130 -5.19 -6.57 -6.17
C LEU A 130 -4.10 -7.31 -5.37
N GLU A 131 -3.95 -8.62 -5.56
CA GLU A 131 -2.87 -9.40 -4.95
C GLU A 131 -1.49 -8.97 -5.40
N HIS A 132 -1.30 -8.67 -6.68
CA HIS A 132 -0.05 -8.09 -7.17
C HIS A 132 0.29 -6.78 -6.46
N GLU A 133 -0.69 -5.90 -6.26
CA GLU A 133 -0.49 -4.59 -5.61
C GLU A 133 -0.14 -4.70 -4.12
N TRP A 134 -0.93 -5.45 -3.34
CA TRP A 134 -0.70 -5.50 -1.90
C TRP A 134 0.54 -6.33 -1.54
N LEU A 135 0.88 -7.36 -2.32
CA LEU A 135 2.14 -8.07 -2.15
C LEU A 135 3.34 -7.15 -2.46
N ALA A 136 3.23 -6.29 -3.47
CA ALA A 136 4.30 -5.34 -3.81
C ALA A 136 4.51 -4.32 -2.68
N ASP A 137 3.43 -3.86 -2.08
CA ASP A 137 3.50 -3.07 -0.84
C ASP A 137 4.12 -3.87 0.32
N CYS A 138 3.86 -5.17 0.46
CA CYS A 138 4.53 -6.01 1.47
C CYS A 138 6.03 -6.14 1.23
N TYR A 139 6.47 -6.27 -0.03
CA TYR A 139 7.90 -6.26 -0.38
C TYR A 139 8.52 -4.91 0.00
N MET A 140 7.85 -3.81 -0.34
CA MET A 140 8.28 -2.47 0.05
C MET A 140 8.39 -2.35 1.58
N VAL A 141 7.43 -2.87 2.35
CA VAL A 141 7.50 -2.90 3.83
C VAL A 141 8.75 -3.64 4.28
N TRP A 142 8.97 -4.87 3.83
CA TRP A 142 10.17 -5.65 4.18
C TRP A 142 11.46 -4.92 3.86
N ARG A 143 11.56 -4.37 2.64
CA ARG A 143 12.75 -3.64 2.18
C ARG A 143 12.98 -2.36 2.99
N SER A 144 11.92 -1.59 3.26
CA SER A 144 11.98 -0.34 4.03
C SER A 144 12.42 -0.58 5.48
N VAL A 145 11.93 -1.64 6.11
CA VAL A 145 12.31 -2.02 7.47
C VAL A 145 13.76 -2.48 7.52
N ARG A 146 14.21 -3.31 6.56
CA ARG A 146 15.63 -3.70 6.48
C ARG A 146 16.56 -2.51 6.26
N ASN A 147 16.11 -1.49 5.53
CA ASN A 147 16.90 -0.30 5.27
C ASN A 147 16.92 0.69 6.46
N SER A 148 15.81 0.82 7.19
CA SER A 148 15.63 1.88 8.21
C SER A 148 15.64 1.37 9.66
N GLY A 149 15.51 0.06 9.87
CA GLY A 149 15.39 -0.57 11.19
C GLY A 149 14.07 -0.27 11.92
N ASN A 150 13.08 0.36 11.27
CA ASN A 150 11.83 0.76 11.91
C ASN A 150 10.62 0.68 10.95
N LEU A 151 9.41 0.87 11.50
CA LEU A 151 8.15 0.75 10.76
C LEU A 151 7.58 2.09 10.25
N VAL A 152 8.31 3.20 10.37
CA VAL A 152 7.75 4.55 10.07
C VAL A 152 7.29 4.65 8.62
N LEU A 153 8.11 4.21 7.67
CA LEU A 153 7.77 4.25 6.25
C LEU A 153 6.70 3.22 5.87
N ALA A 154 6.65 2.09 6.58
CA ALA A 154 5.62 1.07 6.41
C ALA A 154 4.23 1.60 6.80
N TRP A 155 4.14 2.27 7.97
CA TRP A 155 2.92 2.95 8.39
C TRP A 155 2.56 4.14 7.50
N GLN A 156 3.54 4.86 6.95
CA GLN A 156 3.25 5.89 5.94
C GLN A 156 2.58 5.31 4.70
N GLN A 157 3.06 4.18 4.17
CA GLN A 157 2.41 3.54 3.02
C GLN A 157 0.98 3.11 3.36
N TYR A 158 0.80 2.50 4.53
CA TYR A 158 -0.52 2.12 5.03
C TYR A 158 -1.52 3.29 5.01
N ASP A 159 -1.10 4.43 5.57
CA ASP A 159 -1.93 5.64 5.65
C ASP A 159 -2.18 6.26 4.27
N ARG A 160 -1.15 6.26 3.41
CA ARG A 160 -1.21 6.74 2.03
C ARG A 160 -2.26 5.97 1.22
N ARG A 161 -2.28 4.63 1.34
CA ARG A 161 -3.26 3.78 0.62
C ARG A 161 -4.68 3.97 1.13
N ASN A 162 -4.86 4.14 2.45
CA ASN A 162 -6.16 4.52 3.02
C ASN A 162 -6.62 5.90 2.51
N LEU A 163 -5.74 6.91 2.55
CA LEU A 163 -6.06 8.24 2.02
C LEU A 163 -6.39 8.20 0.53
N GLY A 164 -5.75 7.33 -0.26
CA GLY A 164 -6.02 7.16 -1.68
C GLY A 164 -7.46 6.75 -1.97
N VAL A 165 -7.96 5.74 -1.27
CA VAL A 165 -9.36 5.31 -1.45
C VAL A 165 -10.37 6.27 -0.81
N ILE A 166 -9.99 6.98 0.25
CA ILE A 166 -10.83 8.04 0.84
C ILE A 166 -10.98 9.21 -0.14
N SER A 167 -9.89 9.61 -0.82
CA SER A 167 -9.93 10.72 -1.78
C SER A 167 -10.61 10.35 -3.10
N ASP A 168 -10.40 9.12 -3.58
CA ASP A 168 -10.96 8.63 -4.83
C ASP A 168 -11.05 7.11 -4.80
N ILE A 169 -12.29 6.60 -4.85
CA ILE A 169 -12.58 5.17 -4.81
C ILE A 169 -11.97 4.40 -5.99
N ASN A 170 -11.64 5.06 -7.09
CA ASN A 170 -10.97 4.41 -8.23
C ASN A 170 -9.58 3.86 -7.85
N ASN A 171 -9.02 4.26 -6.70
CA ASN A 171 -7.79 3.69 -6.15
C ASN A 171 -7.98 2.33 -5.45
N LEU A 172 -9.18 1.75 -5.43
CA LEU A 172 -9.47 0.50 -4.72
C LEU A 172 -8.58 -0.66 -5.15
N SER A 173 -8.20 -0.73 -6.44
CA SER A 173 -7.31 -1.78 -6.94
C SER A 173 -5.91 -1.75 -6.31
N HIS A 174 -5.52 -0.62 -5.71
CA HIS A 174 -4.24 -0.45 -5.02
C HIS A 174 -4.41 -0.40 -3.50
N TRP A 175 -5.60 -0.68 -2.95
CA TRP A 175 -5.87 -0.55 -1.52
C TRP A 175 -5.32 -1.73 -0.71
N SER A 176 -4.03 -1.66 -0.42
CA SER A 176 -3.31 -2.70 0.33
C SER A 176 -3.51 -2.64 1.84
N SER A 177 -4.12 -1.58 2.39
CA SER A 177 -4.26 -1.39 3.85
C SER A 177 -5.00 -2.54 4.53
N LEU A 178 -5.99 -3.16 3.86
CA LEU A 178 -6.66 -4.37 4.35
C LEU A 178 -5.70 -5.52 4.70
N TYR A 179 -4.61 -5.62 3.93
CA TYR A 179 -3.60 -6.70 4.01
C TYR A 179 -2.36 -6.28 4.80
N LEU A 180 -2.02 -4.98 4.75
CA LEU A 180 -0.90 -4.44 5.51
C LEU A 180 -1.22 -4.36 7.02
N LEU A 181 -2.47 -4.06 7.42
CA LEU A 181 -2.79 -3.91 8.86
C LEU A 181 -2.38 -5.15 9.67
N PRO A 182 -2.83 -6.38 9.32
CA PRO A 182 -2.46 -7.57 10.09
C PRO A 182 -0.95 -7.78 10.17
N ILE A 183 -0.21 -7.47 9.09
CA ILE A 183 1.25 -7.60 9.04
C ILE A 183 1.90 -6.58 9.99
N LEU A 184 1.53 -5.30 9.89
CA LEU A 184 2.10 -4.22 10.71
C LEU A 184 1.76 -4.35 12.19
N THR A 185 0.67 -5.05 12.54
CA THR A 185 0.32 -5.34 13.94
C THR A 185 0.93 -6.63 14.47
N ARG A 186 1.26 -7.59 13.58
CA ARG A 186 1.81 -8.90 13.98
C ARG A 186 3.32 -8.86 14.17
N TYR A 187 4.04 -8.15 13.31
CA TYR A 187 5.50 -8.15 13.31
C TYR A 187 6.07 -6.81 13.77
N SER A 188 7.03 -6.88 14.69
CA SER A 188 7.94 -5.79 14.97
C SER A 188 8.95 -5.57 13.84
N ALA A 189 9.58 -4.39 13.81
CA ALA A 189 10.65 -4.10 12.85
C ALA A 189 11.80 -5.13 12.92
N VAL A 190 12.17 -5.56 14.13
CA VAL A 190 13.23 -6.54 14.36
C VAL A 190 12.86 -7.89 13.73
N GLN A 191 11.61 -8.35 13.90
CA GLN A 191 11.15 -9.60 13.32
C GLN A 191 11.13 -9.54 11.78
N ILE A 192 10.63 -8.45 11.19
CA ILE A 192 10.65 -8.28 9.72
C ILE A 192 12.09 -8.28 9.20
N ALA A 193 12.99 -7.57 9.87
CA ALA A 193 14.39 -7.49 9.46
C ALA A 193 15.16 -8.82 9.59
N ALA A 194 14.68 -9.72 10.45
CA ALA A 194 15.30 -11.03 10.68
C ALA A 194 15.02 -12.04 9.54
N PHE A 195 14.00 -11.82 8.70
CA PHE A 195 13.76 -12.66 7.53
C PHE A 195 14.89 -12.47 6.49
N PRO A 196 15.65 -13.52 6.14
CA PRO A 196 16.80 -13.41 5.24
C PRO A 196 16.43 -12.89 3.85
N SER A 197 15.29 -13.36 3.33
CA SER A 197 14.73 -12.96 2.05
C SER A 197 13.26 -12.56 2.16
N TYR A 198 12.76 -11.87 1.12
CA TYR A 198 11.32 -11.61 1.02
C TYR A 198 10.52 -12.91 0.86
N ALA A 199 11.10 -13.93 0.21
CA ALA A 199 10.48 -15.25 0.07
C ALA A 199 10.19 -15.89 1.44
N ASP A 200 11.12 -15.76 2.39
CA ASP A 200 10.93 -16.27 3.76
C ASP A 200 9.83 -15.47 4.49
N PHE A 201 9.86 -14.15 4.33
CA PHE A 201 8.87 -13.27 4.96
C PHE A 201 7.44 -13.56 4.45
N VAL A 202 7.26 -13.65 3.13
CA VAL A 202 5.96 -13.94 2.54
C VAL A 202 5.49 -15.36 2.85
N SER A 203 6.39 -16.33 2.93
CA SER A 203 6.05 -17.70 3.31
C SER A 203 5.47 -17.80 4.73
N ASP A 204 5.89 -16.90 5.65
CA ASP A 204 5.38 -16.90 7.03
C ASP A 204 3.97 -16.30 7.15
N PHE A 205 3.71 -15.14 6.51
CA PHE A 205 2.42 -14.47 6.66
C PHE A 205 1.36 -14.89 5.63
N PHE A 206 1.75 -15.18 4.39
CA PHE A 206 0.82 -15.33 3.26
C PHE A 206 -0.20 -16.47 3.45
N PRO A 207 0.16 -17.66 3.96
CA PRO A 207 -0.80 -18.75 4.14
C PRO A 207 -1.90 -18.44 5.17
N ASN A 208 -1.63 -17.55 6.12
CA ASN A 208 -2.52 -17.24 7.24
C ASN A 208 -3.22 -15.88 7.10
N LEU A 209 -2.94 -15.15 6.02
CA LEU A 209 -3.52 -13.84 5.78
C LEU A 209 -4.97 -13.99 5.32
N GLN A 210 -5.87 -13.24 5.95
CA GLN A 210 -7.27 -13.20 5.53
C GLN A 210 -7.36 -12.78 4.06
N ARG A 211 -8.01 -13.62 3.26
CA ARG A 211 -8.38 -13.29 1.88
C ARG A 211 -9.78 -12.71 1.86
N TYR A 212 -9.95 -11.66 1.08
CA TYR A 212 -11.24 -11.04 0.80
C TYR A 212 -11.62 -11.42 -0.63
N ASP A 213 -12.80 -12.00 -0.79
CA ASP A 213 -13.35 -12.24 -2.12
C ASP A 213 -13.86 -10.94 -2.75
N LYS A 214 -14.31 -11.03 -4.00
CA LYS A 214 -14.79 -9.86 -4.75
C LYS A 214 -15.98 -9.19 -4.07
N ASP A 215 -16.86 -9.96 -3.44
CA ASP A 215 -18.06 -9.44 -2.78
C ASP A 215 -17.66 -8.64 -1.54
N ALA A 216 -16.76 -9.16 -0.70
CA ALA A 216 -16.24 -8.43 0.45
C ALA A 216 -15.52 -7.14 0.05
N ILE A 217 -14.72 -7.15 -1.04
CA ILE A 217 -14.10 -5.95 -1.58
C ILE A 217 -15.15 -4.94 -2.08
N ALA A 218 -16.22 -5.41 -2.73
CA ALA A 218 -17.34 -4.56 -3.16
C ALA A 218 -18.13 -3.96 -1.97
N GLU A 219 -18.30 -4.71 -0.88
CA GLU A 219 -18.90 -4.20 0.36
C GLU A 219 -18.06 -3.07 0.97
N PHE A 220 -16.75 -3.24 1.06
CA PHE A 220 -15.86 -2.17 1.52
C PHE A 220 -15.92 -0.95 0.61
N SER A 221 -15.90 -1.16 -0.72
CA SER A 221 -16.01 -0.09 -1.70
C SER A 221 -17.30 0.72 -1.51
N SER A 222 -18.42 0.02 -1.36
CA SER A 222 -19.74 0.63 -1.12
C SER A 222 -19.77 1.44 0.17
N LEU A 223 -19.16 0.94 1.24
CA LEU A 223 -19.05 1.68 2.51
C LEU A 223 -18.14 2.91 2.38
N LEU A 224 -16.99 2.79 1.72
CA LEU A 224 -16.08 3.91 1.48
C LEU A 224 -16.74 5.03 0.68
N GLN A 225 -17.41 4.69 -0.43
CA GLN A 225 -18.18 5.66 -1.23
C GLN A 225 -19.28 6.31 -0.41
N ARG A 226 -19.98 5.54 0.43
CA ARG A 226 -21.06 6.07 1.27
C ARG A 226 -20.55 7.03 2.35
N VAL A 227 -19.35 6.81 2.86
CA VAL A 227 -18.79 7.57 4.00
C VAL A 227 -17.97 8.76 3.54
N PHE A 228 -17.27 8.64 2.41
CA PHE A 228 -16.32 9.64 1.91
C PHE A 228 -16.64 10.17 0.50
N GLY A 229 -17.55 9.53 -0.24
CA GLY A 229 -17.89 9.93 -1.60
C GLY A 229 -18.57 11.30 -1.67
N ALA A 230 -18.39 11.97 -2.81
CA ALA A 230 -18.99 13.26 -3.08
C ALA A 230 -20.50 13.12 -3.36
N GLY A 231 -21.33 13.37 -2.36
CA GLY A 231 -22.79 13.40 -2.51
C GLY A 231 -23.52 12.95 -1.25
N SER A 232 -24.66 13.58 -0.96
CA SER A 232 -25.52 13.21 0.16
C SER A 232 -26.20 11.86 -0.13
N VAL A 233 -25.55 10.75 0.23
CA VAL A 233 -26.26 9.48 0.35
C VAL A 233 -27.17 9.60 1.58
N LEU A 234 -28.46 9.28 1.43
CA LEU A 234 -29.39 9.25 2.56
C LEU A 234 -28.78 8.48 3.74
N PRO A 235 -28.95 8.97 4.98
CA PRO A 235 -28.48 8.25 6.16
C PRO A 235 -29.26 6.93 6.28
N LEU A 236 -28.59 5.83 5.94
CA LEU A 236 -28.97 4.44 6.14
C LEU A 236 -28.12 3.90 7.30
N PRO A 237 -28.63 3.97 8.54
CA PRO A 237 -27.82 3.77 9.73
C PRO A 237 -27.29 2.33 9.86
N ASP A 238 -28.01 1.36 9.31
CA ASP A 238 -27.69 -0.08 9.40
C ASP A 238 -27.17 -0.68 8.09
N TYR A 239 -26.94 0.16 7.07
CA TYR A 239 -26.38 -0.29 5.80
C TYR A 239 -25.03 -0.98 6.02
N MET A 240 -24.93 -2.24 5.60
CA MET A 240 -23.76 -3.12 5.75
C MET A 240 -23.18 -3.12 7.16
N PHE A 241 -24.03 -3.15 8.19
CA PHE A 241 -23.60 -3.09 9.61
C PHE A 241 -22.55 -4.15 9.96
N TRP A 242 -22.60 -5.34 9.34
CA TRP A 242 -21.64 -6.42 9.56
C TRP A 242 -20.21 -6.09 9.08
N ARG A 243 -20.06 -5.24 8.06
CA ARG A 243 -18.76 -4.89 7.46
C ARG A 243 -18.14 -3.63 8.09
N ARG A 244 -18.96 -2.75 8.68
CA ARG A 244 -18.49 -1.48 9.28
C ARG A 244 -17.40 -1.64 10.33
N PRO A 245 -17.46 -2.60 11.27
CA PRO A 245 -16.39 -2.77 12.25
C PRO A 245 -15.04 -3.11 11.61
N ALA A 246 -15.04 -3.96 10.57
CA ALA A 246 -13.83 -4.30 9.84
C ALA A 246 -13.26 -3.09 9.09
N LEU A 247 -14.13 -2.29 8.46
CA LEU A 247 -13.69 -1.04 7.82
C LEU A 247 -13.13 -0.06 8.85
N GLY A 248 -13.81 0.09 9.99
CA GLY A 248 -13.36 0.91 11.11
C GLY A 248 -11.98 0.54 11.62
N ALA A 249 -11.73 -0.76 11.82
CA ALA A 249 -10.43 -1.28 12.25
C ALA A 249 -9.31 -0.90 11.27
N VAL A 250 -9.58 -0.98 9.96
CA VAL A 250 -8.60 -0.60 8.92
C VAL A 250 -8.41 0.91 8.82
N LEU A 251 -9.45 1.71 9.00
CA LEU A 251 -9.28 3.16 8.91
C LEU A 251 -8.72 3.79 10.18
N LYS A 252 -8.92 3.16 11.35
CA LYS A 252 -8.59 3.74 12.66
C LYS A 252 -7.14 4.26 12.76
N PRO A 253 -6.08 3.52 12.41
CA PRO A 253 -4.71 4.05 12.54
C PRO A 253 -4.49 5.34 11.74
N THR A 254 -5.01 5.39 10.51
CA THR A 254 -4.91 6.55 9.64
C THR A 254 -5.71 7.73 10.17
N LEU A 255 -6.94 7.49 10.64
CA LEU A 255 -7.75 8.55 11.26
C LEU A 255 -7.07 9.10 12.51
N VAL A 256 -6.56 8.25 13.40
CA VAL A 256 -5.82 8.66 14.60
C VAL A 256 -4.62 9.54 14.22
N ARG A 257 -3.86 9.17 13.18
CA ARG A 257 -2.73 9.98 12.70
C ARG A 257 -3.16 11.34 12.17
N LEU A 258 -4.31 11.43 11.50
CA LEU A 258 -4.76 12.65 10.82
C LEU A 258 -5.52 13.62 11.72
N MET A 259 -6.28 13.12 12.71
CA MET A 259 -7.14 13.97 13.57
C MET A 259 -6.90 13.82 15.07
N GLY A 260 -6.01 12.91 15.49
CA GLY A 260 -5.78 12.57 16.89
C GLY A 260 -6.73 11.49 17.42
N ALA A 261 -6.31 10.78 18.46
CA ALA A 261 -6.99 9.60 18.97
C ALA A 261 -8.45 9.85 19.37
N THR A 262 -8.69 10.89 20.17
CA THR A 262 -10.03 11.22 20.67
C THR A 262 -11.00 11.57 19.55
N ALA A 263 -10.58 12.41 18.60
CA ALA A 263 -11.44 12.81 17.47
C ALA A 263 -11.70 11.63 16.52
N ALA A 264 -10.70 10.78 16.28
CA ALA A 264 -10.85 9.60 15.44
C ALA A 264 -11.83 8.59 16.05
N GLU A 265 -11.73 8.32 17.36
CA GLU A 265 -12.65 7.41 18.06
C GLU A 265 -14.08 7.96 18.05
N HIS A 266 -14.26 9.24 18.39
CA HIS A 266 -15.57 9.88 18.33
C HIS A 266 -16.17 9.78 16.91
N TRP A 267 -15.38 10.08 15.88
CA TRP A 267 -15.84 9.99 14.50
C TRP A 267 -16.21 8.55 14.10
N LEU A 268 -15.38 7.55 14.46
CA LEU A 268 -15.68 6.14 14.18
C LEU A 268 -16.96 5.66 14.87
N GLN A 269 -17.23 6.13 16.10
CA GLN A 269 -18.48 5.85 16.81
C GLN A 269 -19.68 6.49 16.10
N GLN A 270 -19.58 7.74 15.65
CA GLN A 270 -20.63 8.40 14.86
C GLN A 270 -20.93 7.63 13.56
N GLN A 271 -19.89 7.08 12.92
CA GLN A 271 -20.05 6.25 11.71
C GLN A 271 -20.46 4.80 12.00
N ARG A 272 -20.68 4.41 13.27
CA ARG A 272 -20.99 3.05 13.71
C ARG A 272 -19.96 2.02 13.23
N MET A 273 -18.70 2.43 13.19
CA MET A 273 -17.54 1.61 12.81
C MET A 273 -16.71 1.15 14.02
N TRP A 274 -17.04 1.67 15.20
CA TRP A 274 -16.41 1.31 16.47
C TRP A 274 -17.49 1.20 17.54
N PRO A 275 -17.36 0.27 18.51
CA PRO A 275 -18.30 0.20 19.62
C PRO A 275 -18.37 1.55 20.32
N GLN A 276 -19.58 1.97 20.71
CA GLN A 276 -19.71 3.03 21.68
C GLN A 276 -19.11 2.50 22.99
N SER A 277 -18.15 3.24 23.56
CA SER A 277 -17.74 2.99 24.93
C SER A 277 -19.01 3.05 25.76
N SER A 278 -19.39 1.93 26.36
CA SER A 278 -20.46 1.90 27.34
C SER A 278 -20.04 2.88 28.43
N SER A 279 -20.64 4.06 28.46
CA SER A 279 -20.65 4.90 29.65
C SER A 279 -21.12 3.98 30.76
N THR A 280 -20.21 3.61 31.66
CA THR A 280 -20.52 2.91 32.89
C THR A 280 -21.71 3.65 33.48
N VAL A 281 -22.86 2.97 33.53
CA VAL A 281 -24.03 3.48 34.24
C VAL A 281 -23.53 3.74 35.65
N GLN A 282 -23.32 5.01 36.00
CA GLN A 282 -23.26 5.37 37.40
C GLN A 282 -24.65 5.05 37.93
N VAL A 283 -24.76 3.88 38.54
CA VAL A 283 -25.85 3.58 39.46
C VAL A 283 -25.66 4.56 40.61
N THR A 284 -26.28 5.73 40.49
CA THR A 284 -26.60 6.54 41.65
C THR A 284 -27.65 5.79 42.45
N GLU A 285 -27.22 4.87 43.30
CA GLU A 285 -28.03 4.41 44.43
C GLU A 285 -28.03 5.52 45.49
N SER A 286 -28.81 6.56 45.21
CA SER A 286 -29.30 7.49 46.21
C SER A 286 -30.74 7.10 46.56
N ALA A 287 -30.94 5.97 47.23
CA ALA A 287 -32.17 5.72 47.97
C ALA A 287 -32.00 4.44 48.79
N LEU A 288 -31.69 4.59 50.08
CA LEU A 288 -32.27 3.80 51.18
C LEU A 288 -31.77 4.36 52.51
N ASN A 289 -32.27 5.55 52.83
CA ASN A 289 -32.52 5.94 54.21
C ASN A 289 -34.03 5.78 54.42
N ARG A 290 -34.48 4.62 54.94
CA ARG A 290 -35.72 4.49 55.72
C ARG A 290 -35.61 3.28 56.66
N SER A 291 -35.79 3.59 57.95
CA SER A 291 -35.95 2.71 59.14
C SER A 291 -34.69 2.10 59.72
#